data_AF-L1NSB5-F1
#
_entry.id   AF-L1NSB5-F1
#
_cell.length_a   1.000
_cell.length_b   1.000
_cell.length_c   1.000
_cell.angle_alpha   90.00
_cell.angle_beta   90.00
_cell.angle_gamma   90.00
#
_symmetry.space_group_name_H-M   'P 1'
#
loop_
_entity.id
_entity.type
_entity.pdbx_description
1 polymer ?
#
loop_
_entity_poly.entity_id
_entity_poly.type
_entity_poly.pdbx_seq_one_letter_code
_entity_poly.pdbx_strand_id
1 'polypeptide(L)'
;KDAGRKIFGGRTLDEMLENYVEVAHTFRNRPDLWKKIEEGALSSNAAMREGTQHMLSTFKKNPKKYTPENIEHIDMKFGKALDDICPNCRYDVKFNNKQNPNLPLFEEFKSYNSETWSKIANDKGFIQQFKSYLQKVNKIEDLAYVINSNKANINEVKQAFKEVFKKEADNLFRFPEEGGLGLEKIRKLFGKDIDNASDFLEKVEDLNNPIYNFIKTN
;
A
#
# COMPACT_ATOMS: atom_id res chain seq x y z
N LYS A 1 6.95 -22.76 -26.52
CA LYS A 1 5.73 -22.94 -25.71
C LYS A 1 5.04 -21.59 -25.68
N ASP A 2 3.86 -21.46 -26.29
CA ASP A 2 3.04 -20.26 -26.16
C ASP A 2 2.66 -20.12 -24.69
N ALA A 3 3.26 -19.14 -24.00
CA ALA A 3 2.74 -18.70 -22.72
C ALA A 3 1.38 -18.07 -23.05
N GLY A 4 0.29 -18.73 -22.63
CA GLY A 4 -1.08 -18.34 -22.99
C GLY A 4 -1.38 -16.85 -22.81
N ARG A 5 -2.48 -16.38 -23.42
CA ARG A 5 -2.83 -14.95 -23.45
C ARG A 5 -2.77 -14.33 -22.05
N LYS A 6 -1.91 -13.31 -21.91
CA LYS A 6 -1.80 -12.51 -20.68
C LYS A 6 -2.96 -11.53 -20.58
N ILE A 7 -3.54 -11.44 -19.40
CA ILE A 7 -4.66 -10.56 -19.06
C ILE A 7 -4.26 -9.63 -17.90
N PHE A 8 -4.82 -9.83 -16.71
CA PHE A 8 -4.67 -8.95 -15.55
C PHE A 8 -3.23 -8.79 -15.05
N GLY A 9 -2.65 -7.60 -15.28
CA GLY A 9 -1.29 -7.29 -14.85
C GLY A 9 -0.22 -8.22 -15.39
N GLY A 10 -0.43 -8.77 -16.59
CA GLY A 10 0.55 -9.61 -17.30
C GLY A 10 0.50 -11.11 -16.96
N ARG A 11 -0.57 -11.59 -16.32
CA ARG A 11 -0.73 -13.00 -15.91
C ARG A 11 -1.57 -13.81 -16.89
N THR A 12 -1.28 -15.11 -17.01
CA THR A 12 -2.11 -16.07 -17.74
C THR A 12 -3.28 -16.54 -16.89
N LEU A 13 -4.26 -17.22 -17.51
CA LEU A 13 -5.39 -17.81 -16.77
C LEU A 13 -4.93 -18.90 -15.79
N ASP A 14 -3.97 -19.73 -16.20
CA ASP A 14 -3.43 -20.81 -15.36
C ASP A 14 -2.72 -20.23 -14.13
N GLU A 15 -1.89 -19.18 -14.30
CA GLU A 15 -1.24 -18.50 -13.19
C GLU A 15 -2.26 -17.92 -12.20
N MET A 16 -3.35 -17.34 -12.72
CA MET A 16 -4.41 -16.80 -11.88
C MET A 16 -5.16 -17.88 -11.11
N LEU A 17 -5.46 -19.01 -11.77
CA LEU A 17 -6.13 -20.14 -11.14
C LEU A 17 -5.25 -20.75 -10.05
N GLU A 18 -3.96 -20.93 -10.32
CA GLU A 18 -3.01 -21.42 -9.32
C GLU A 18 -2.90 -20.47 -8.13
N ASN A 19 -2.81 -19.15 -8.36
CA ASN A 19 -2.77 -18.18 -7.26
C ASN A 19 -4.02 -18.28 -6.39
N TYR A 20 -5.19 -18.46 -7.01
CA TYR A 20 -6.45 -18.61 -6.28
C TYR A 20 -6.49 -19.91 -5.47
N VAL A 21 -6.13 -21.05 -6.07
CA VAL A 21 -6.14 -22.36 -5.40
C VAL A 21 -5.19 -22.39 -4.20
N GLU A 22 -3.97 -21.88 -4.36
CA GLU A 22 -2.97 -21.83 -3.28
C GLU A 22 -3.42 -20.95 -2.12
N VAL A 23 -3.96 -19.77 -2.41
CA VAL A 23 -4.45 -18.86 -1.37
C VAL A 23 -5.73 -19.41 -0.73
N ALA A 24 -6.66 -20.00 -1.50
CA ALA A 24 -7.85 -20.66 -0.97
C ALA A 24 -7.48 -21.75 0.03
N HIS A 25 -6.51 -22.59 -0.31
CA HIS A 25 -5.99 -23.60 0.59
C HIS A 25 -5.37 -22.96 1.84
N THR A 26 -4.56 -21.92 1.69
CA THR A 26 -3.88 -21.23 2.81
C THR A 26 -4.88 -20.64 3.81
N PHE A 27 -5.94 -19.97 3.34
CA PHE A 27 -6.89 -19.25 4.19
C PHE A 27 -8.18 -20.04 4.50
N ARG A 28 -8.25 -21.34 4.17
CA ARG A 28 -9.46 -22.18 4.35
C ARG A 28 -10.03 -22.18 5.78
N ASN A 29 -9.18 -21.98 6.79
CA ASN A 29 -9.58 -21.94 8.20
C ASN A 29 -9.81 -20.50 8.73
N ARG A 30 -9.73 -19.49 7.87
CA ARG A 30 -10.03 -18.08 8.15
C ARG A 30 -11.11 -17.58 7.19
N PRO A 31 -12.37 -18.02 7.35
CA PRO A 31 -13.46 -17.66 6.44
C PRO A 31 -13.71 -16.14 6.37
N ASP A 32 -13.36 -15.41 7.44
CA ASP A 32 -13.41 -13.95 7.49
C ASP A 32 -12.46 -13.29 6.49
N LEU A 33 -11.22 -13.79 6.37
CA LEU A 33 -10.23 -13.30 5.41
C LEU A 33 -10.53 -13.81 4.01
N TRP A 34 -10.91 -15.08 3.89
CA TRP A 34 -11.22 -15.72 2.62
C TRP A 34 -12.35 -14.99 1.89
N LYS A 35 -13.43 -14.63 2.59
CA LYS A 35 -14.55 -13.89 2.01
C LYS A 35 -14.10 -12.61 1.30
N LYS A 36 -13.12 -11.90 1.85
CA LYS A 36 -12.59 -10.66 1.26
C LYS A 36 -11.77 -10.90 0.00
N ILE A 37 -10.99 -11.98 -0.01
CA ILE A 37 -10.28 -12.42 -1.20
C ILE A 37 -11.27 -12.81 -2.31
N GLU A 38 -12.33 -13.56 -1.97
CA GLU A 38 -13.36 -13.99 -2.90
C GLU A 38 -14.14 -12.79 -3.49
N GLU A 39 -14.55 -11.83 -2.66
CA GLU A 39 -15.21 -10.58 -3.09
C GLU A 39 -14.36 -9.83 -4.14
N GLY A 40 -13.05 -9.75 -3.94
CA GLY A 40 -12.13 -9.11 -4.88
C GLY A 40 -11.92 -9.91 -6.17
N ALA A 41 -11.75 -11.23 -6.06
CA ALA A 41 -11.48 -12.13 -7.18
C ALA A 41 -12.68 -12.29 -8.12
N LEU A 42 -13.90 -12.29 -7.56
CA LEU A 42 -15.16 -12.45 -8.29
C LEU A 42 -15.85 -11.12 -8.59
N SER A 43 -15.25 -9.99 -8.21
CA SER A 43 -15.82 -8.65 -8.46
C SER A 43 -16.15 -8.45 -9.94
N SER A 44 -17.24 -7.76 -10.26
CA SER A 44 -17.56 -7.34 -11.62
C SER A 44 -16.61 -6.25 -12.14
N ASN A 45 -15.91 -5.55 -11.24
CA ASN A 45 -14.93 -4.52 -11.58
C ASN A 45 -13.57 -5.14 -11.95
N ALA A 46 -13.13 -4.89 -13.19
CA ALA A 46 -11.87 -5.41 -13.71
C ALA A 46 -10.63 -4.94 -12.92
N ALA A 47 -10.62 -3.69 -12.42
CA ALA A 47 -9.52 -3.17 -11.63
C ALA A 47 -9.41 -3.87 -10.27
N MET A 48 -10.55 -4.19 -9.64
CA MET A 48 -10.57 -4.97 -8.39
C MET A 48 -10.05 -6.38 -8.60
N ARG A 49 -10.48 -7.07 -9.67
CA ARG A 49 -9.96 -8.40 -10.00
C ARG A 49 -8.46 -8.38 -10.24
N GLU A 50 -7.96 -7.37 -10.95
CA GLU A 50 -6.54 -7.22 -11.21
C GLU A 50 -5.72 -6.95 -9.95
N GLY A 51 -6.16 -6.01 -9.12
CA GLY A 51 -5.52 -5.71 -7.84
C GLY A 51 -5.48 -6.93 -6.93
N THR A 52 -6.59 -7.67 -6.87
CA THR A 52 -6.67 -8.94 -6.13
C THR A 52 -5.67 -9.95 -6.68
N GLN A 53 -5.60 -10.16 -7.99
CA GLN A 53 -4.63 -11.08 -8.57
C GLN A 53 -3.17 -10.67 -8.32
N HIS A 54 -2.89 -9.37 -8.28
CA HIS A 54 -1.57 -8.89 -7.87
C HIS A 54 -1.25 -9.27 -6.42
N MET A 55 -2.19 -9.02 -5.50
CA MET A 55 -2.08 -9.43 -4.10
C MET A 55 -1.87 -10.95 -3.96
N LEU A 56 -2.73 -11.77 -4.58
CA LEU A 56 -2.65 -13.24 -4.48
C LEU A 56 -1.33 -13.80 -5.02
N SER A 57 -0.85 -13.28 -6.14
CA SER A 57 0.46 -13.67 -6.67
C SER A 57 1.61 -13.30 -5.73
N THR A 58 1.47 -12.17 -5.01
CA THR A 58 2.45 -11.76 -4.01
C THR A 58 2.43 -12.67 -2.79
N PHE A 59 1.24 -13.11 -2.38
CA PHE A 59 1.06 -14.07 -1.28
C PHE A 59 1.75 -15.40 -1.63
N LYS A 60 1.46 -15.96 -2.81
CA LYS A 60 2.08 -17.19 -3.32
C LYS A 60 3.60 -17.11 -3.36
N LYS A 61 4.19 -15.98 -3.77
CA LYS A 61 5.65 -15.79 -3.81
C LYS A 61 6.29 -15.70 -2.41
N ASN A 62 5.53 -15.33 -1.37
CA ASN A 62 6.07 -15.10 -0.03
C ASN A 62 5.21 -15.78 1.05
N PRO A 63 5.03 -17.11 1.00
CA PRO A 63 4.04 -17.82 1.81
C PRO A 63 4.32 -17.73 3.32
N LYS A 64 5.59 -17.54 3.73
CA LYS A 64 5.98 -17.34 5.14
C LYS A 64 5.52 -15.99 5.72
N LYS A 65 5.39 -14.97 4.87
CA LYS A 65 4.91 -13.64 5.27
C LYS A 65 3.40 -13.64 5.37
N TYR A 66 2.72 -14.14 4.33
CA TYR A 66 1.28 -14.08 4.19
C TYR A 66 0.59 -15.34 4.71
N THR A 67 0.87 -15.70 5.97
CA THR A 67 0.15 -16.77 6.64
C THR A 67 -1.15 -16.22 7.29
N PRO A 68 -2.14 -17.08 7.54
CA PRO A 68 -3.38 -16.67 8.21
C PRO A 68 -3.15 -16.04 9.59
N GLU A 69 -2.12 -16.45 10.32
CA GLU A 69 -1.80 -15.96 11.67
C GLU A 69 -1.16 -14.56 11.65
N ASN A 70 -0.40 -14.27 10.58
CA ASN A 70 0.25 -12.97 10.40
C ASN A 70 -0.74 -11.89 9.94
N ILE A 71 -1.90 -12.24 9.39
CA ILE A 71 -2.87 -11.29 8.84
C ILE A 71 -4.04 -11.10 9.81
N GLU A 72 -4.22 -9.86 10.25
CA GLU A 72 -5.36 -9.47 11.07
C GLU A 72 -6.60 -9.24 10.19
N HIS A 73 -6.45 -8.46 9.11
CA HIS A 73 -7.56 -8.09 8.23
C HIS A 73 -7.12 -7.95 6.76
N ILE A 74 -8.06 -8.22 5.84
CA ILE A 74 -7.96 -7.95 4.40
C ILE A 74 -9.09 -7.01 4.00
N ASP A 75 -8.79 -6.02 3.15
CA ASP A 75 -9.73 -5.06 2.57
C ASP A 75 -10.70 -4.49 3.62
N MET A 76 -10.17 -3.78 4.62
CA MET A 76 -10.97 -3.25 5.73
C MET A 76 -10.87 -1.74 5.82
N LYS A 77 -11.99 -1.08 6.17
CA LYS A 77 -12.03 0.35 6.45
C LYS A 77 -11.17 0.66 7.68
N PHE A 78 -10.54 1.83 7.69
CA PHE A 78 -10.00 2.36 8.93
C PHE A 78 -11.12 2.53 9.96
N GLY A 79 -10.89 2.06 11.19
CA GLY A 79 -11.84 2.26 12.29
C GLY A 79 -11.95 3.74 12.65
N LYS A 80 -13.13 4.13 13.15
CA LYS A 80 -13.46 5.51 13.56
C LYS A 80 -12.42 6.06 14.55
N ALA A 81 -11.61 7.03 14.14
CA ALA A 81 -11.09 8.03 15.07
C ALA A 81 -12.06 9.24 15.10
N LEU A 82 -12.00 10.05 16.17
CA LEU A 82 -12.87 11.22 16.37
C LEU A 82 -12.74 12.27 15.26
N ASP A 83 -11.64 12.25 14.49
CA ASP A 83 -11.32 13.18 13.41
C ASP A 83 -10.91 12.45 12.12
N ASP A 84 -11.69 11.45 11.68
CA ASP A 84 -11.34 10.65 10.50
C ASP A 84 -11.19 11.54 9.25
N ILE A 85 -9.93 11.87 8.94
CA ILE A 85 -9.54 12.54 7.69
C ILE A 85 -10.05 11.75 6.49
N CYS A 86 -10.30 10.44 6.60
CA CYS A 86 -10.86 9.64 5.53
C CYS A 86 -11.82 8.54 6.01
N PRO A 87 -13.13 8.83 6.15
CA PRO A 87 -14.12 7.88 6.68
C PRO A 87 -14.38 6.67 5.77
N ASN A 88 -13.93 6.72 4.52
CA ASN A 88 -14.06 5.63 3.55
C ASN A 88 -12.72 5.01 3.13
N CYS A 89 -11.60 5.43 3.74
CA CYS A 89 -10.32 4.84 3.43
C CYS A 89 -10.23 3.42 3.96
N ARG A 90 -9.64 2.56 3.15
CA ARG A 90 -9.44 1.13 3.42
C ARG A 90 -7.97 0.83 3.32
N TYR A 91 -7.57 -0.32 3.83
CA TYR A 91 -6.27 -0.90 3.56
C TYR A 91 -6.43 -2.30 2.99
N ASP A 92 -5.50 -2.71 2.14
CA ASP A 92 -5.57 -4.03 1.50
C ASP A 92 -5.22 -5.13 2.50
N VAL A 93 -4.13 -4.97 3.26
CA VAL A 93 -3.73 -5.90 4.33
C VAL A 93 -3.32 -5.14 5.59
N LYS A 94 -3.83 -5.58 6.74
CA LYS A 94 -3.28 -5.23 8.05
C LYS A 94 -2.67 -6.48 8.69
N PHE A 95 -1.41 -6.39 9.07
CA PHE A 95 -0.72 -7.48 9.74
C PHE A 95 -0.95 -7.44 11.25
N ASN A 96 -0.89 -8.62 11.84
CA ASN A 96 -0.87 -8.82 13.28
C ASN A 96 0.56 -8.62 13.81
N ASN A 97 0.94 -7.36 14.02
CA ASN A 97 2.28 -7.02 14.51
C ASN A 97 2.55 -7.56 15.93
N LYS A 98 1.54 -8.01 16.68
CA LYS A 98 1.76 -8.72 17.96
C LYS A 98 2.31 -10.13 17.73
N GLN A 99 1.87 -10.80 16.66
CA GLN A 99 2.35 -12.11 16.27
C GLN A 99 3.70 -12.03 15.56
N ASN A 100 3.88 -11.04 14.69
CA ASN A 100 5.12 -10.84 13.95
C ASN A 100 5.48 -9.34 13.88
N PRO A 101 6.27 -8.82 14.84
CA PRO A 101 6.59 -7.39 14.94
C PRO A 101 7.52 -6.88 13.83
N ASN A 102 8.07 -7.78 13.01
CA ASN A 102 8.95 -7.42 11.89
C ASN A 102 8.18 -7.10 10.60
N LEU A 103 6.86 -7.32 10.56
CA LEU A 103 6.02 -6.99 9.40
C LEU A 103 5.56 -5.53 9.47
N PRO A 104 5.32 -4.89 8.31
CA PRO A 104 4.66 -3.59 8.29
C PRO A 104 3.28 -3.71 8.94
N LEU A 105 2.75 -2.63 9.51
CA LEU A 105 1.38 -2.61 10.02
C LEU A 105 0.36 -2.71 8.88
N PHE A 106 0.58 -1.94 7.81
CA PHE A 106 -0.29 -1.90 6.63
C PHE A 106 0.49 -2.19 5.36
N GLU A 107 -0.13 -2.93 4.44
CA GLU A 107 0.41 -3.16 3.11
C GLU A 107 -0.66 -2.97 2.03
N GLU A 108 -0.29 -2.19 1.01
CA GLU A 108 -1.09 -1.79 -0.12
C GLU A 108 -0.57 -2.43 -1.40
N PHE A 109 -1.45 -2.98 -2.22
CA PHE A 109 -1.13 -3.60 -3.50
C PHE A 109 -1.60 -2.69 -4.63
N LYS A 110 -0.68 -2.17 -5.44
CA LYS A 110 -1.02 -1.26 -6.54
C LYS A 110 -0.62 -1.85 -7.89
N SER A 111 -1.61 -2.05 -8.75
CA SER A 111 -1.45 -2.47 -10.15
C SER A 111 -1.69 -1.31 -11.13
N TYR A 112 -1.36 -0.09 -10.72
CA TYR A 112 -1.47 1.11 -11.55
C TYR A 112 -0.44 1.09 -12.68
N ASN A 113 -0.82 1.61 -13.84
CA ASN A 113 0.11 1.87 -14.95
C ASN A 113 0.80 3.23 -14.75
N SER A 114 1.84 3.50 -15.54
CA SER A 114 2.60 4.76 -15.46
C SER A 114 1.73 6.02 -15.64
N GLU A 115 0.68 5.95 -16.45
CA GLU A 115 -0.28 7.07 -16.62
C GLU A 115 -1.07 7.37 -15.33
N THR A 116 -1.46 6.33 -14.58
CA THR A 116 -2.16 6.52 -13.31
C THR A 116 -1.19 7.07 -12.26
N TRP A 117 0.04 6.53 -12.21
CA TRP A 117 1.09 7.04 -11.31
C TRP A 117 1.40 8.51 -11.54
N SER A 118 1.45 8.99 -12.78
CA SER A 118 1.72 10.42 -13.06
C SER A 118 0.63 11.37 -12.57
N LYS A 119 -0.56 10.86 -12.19
CA LYS A 119 -1.71 11.65 -11.76
C LYS A 119 -1.92 11.66 -10.24
N ILE A 120 -1.26 10.78 -9.47
CA ILE A 120 -1.56 10.62 -8.03
C ILE A 120 -1.33 11.89 -7.21
N ALA A 121 -0.38 12.74 -7.61
CA ALA A 121 -0.11 14.02 -6.95
C ALA A 121 -1.27 15.02 -7.07
N ASN A 122 -2.24 14.74 -7.94
CA ASN A 122 -3.47 15.52 -8.09
C ASN A 122 -4.73 14.74 -7.67
N ASP A 123 -4.58 13.46 -7.28
CA ASP A 123 -5.68 12.63 -6.81
C ASP A 123 -5.92 12.88 -5.32
N LYS A 124 -6.97 13.63 -5.03
CA LYS A 124 -7.37 13.97 -3.66
C LYS A 124 -7.66 12.73 -2.81
N GLY A 125 -8.29 11.71 -3.39
CA GLY A 125 -8.63 10.48 -2.67
C GLY A 125 -7.39 9.68 -2.30
N PHE A 126 -6.45 9.56 -3.24
CA PHE A 126 -5.14 8.94 -2.99
C PHE A 126 -4.38 9.67 -1.88
N ILE A 127 -4.26 11.00 -1.97
CA ILE A 127 -3.52 11.81 -0.98
C ILE A 127 -4.13 11.68 0.41
N GLN A 128 -5.46 11.76 0.50
CA GLN A 128 -6.20 11.64 1.75
C GLN A 128 -6.03 10.25 2.40
N GLN A 129 -6.03 9.19 1.59
CA GLN A 129 -5.74 7.83 2.04
C GLN A 129 -4.29 7.68 2.49
N PHE A 130 -3.34 8.22 1.71
CA PHE A 130 -1.93 8.20 2.06
C PHE A 130 -1.65 8.89 3.40
N LYS A 131 -2.20 10.09 3.61
CA LYS A 131 -2.13 10.80 4.90
C LYS A 131 -2.72 9.99 6.06
N SER A 132 -3.83 9.29 5.82
CA SER A 132 -4.46 8.43 6.84
C SER A 132 -3.54 7.29 7.29
N TYR A 133 -2.75 6.69 6.38
CA TYR A 133 -1.70 5.74 6.78
C TYR A 133 -0.64 6.42 7.62
N LEU A 134 -0.09 7.55 7.16
CA LEU A 134 0.99 8.26 7.86
C LEU A 134 0.59 8.64 9.29
N GLN A 135 -0.68 8.98 9.53
CA GLN A 135 -1.18 9.23 10.89
C GLN A 135 -1.19 7.97 11.76
N LYS A 136 -1.55 6.81 11.21
CA LYS A 136 -1.72 5.56 11.96
C LYS A 136 -0.41 4.78 12.18
N VAL A 137 0.60 4.95 11.32
CA VAL A 137 1.89 4.27 11.45
C VAL A 137 2.86 5.00 12.39
N ASN A 138 3.75 4.28 13.07
CA ASN A 138 4.73 4.93 13.98
C ASN A 138 6.04 5.28 13.27
N LYS A 139 6.41 4.50 12.26
CA LYS A 139 7.57 4.70 11.38
C LYS A 139 7.15 4.42 9.94
N ILE A 140 7.86 4.98 8.96
CA ILE A 140 7.49 4.81 7.55
C ILE A 140 7.51 3.34 7.10
N GLU A 141 8.35 2.51 7.72
CA GLU A 141 8.46 1.07 7.46
C GLU A 141 7.26 0.25 7.97
N ASP A 142 6.39 0.83 8.79
CA ASP A 142 5.12 0.20 9.14
C ASP A 142 4.09 0.28 8.00
N LEU A 143 4.43 0.98 6.90
CA LEU A 143 3.66 1.03 5.67
C LEU A 143 4.45 0.34 4.56
N ALA A 144 3.76 -0.42 3.71
CA ALA A 144 4.34 -0.96 2.50
C ALA A 144 3.40 -0.74 1.30
N TYR A 145 3.92 -0.20 0.20
CA TYR A 145 3.26 -0.19 -1.10
C TYR A 145 3.97 -1.21 -1.99
N VAL A 146 3.32 -2.32 -2.28
CA VAL A 146 3.81 -3.36 -3.18
C VAL A 146 3.27 -3.09 -4.57
N ILE A 147 4.19 -2.77 -5.47
CA ILE A 147 3.89 -2.36 -6.84
C ILE A 147 4.02 -3.55 -7.79
N ASN A 148 3.07 -3.70 -8.71
CA ASN A 148 3.17 -4.65 -9.80
C ASN A 148 4.27 -4.22 -10.79
N SER A 149 5.41 -4.89 -10.75
CA SER A 149 6.57 -4.56 -11.59
C SER A 149 6.32 -4.72 -13.10
N ASN A 150 5.29 -5.47 -13.49
CA ASN A 150 4.88 -5.58 -14.89
C ASN A 150 4.16 -4.32 -15.42
N LYS A 151 3.79 -3.37 -14.55
CA LYS A 151 2.97 -2.21 -14.91
C LYS A 151 3.61 -0.85 -14.67
N ALA A 152 4.55 -0.78 -13.73
CA ALA A 152 5.24 0.45 -13.41
C ALA A 152 6.65 0.15 -12.91
N ASN A 153 7.58 1.03 -13.26
CA ASN A 153 8.94 0.98 -12.73
C ASN A 153 8.98 1.62 -11.34
N ILE A 154 9.79 1.08 -10.43
CA ILE A 154 9.91 1.61 -9.06
C ILE A 154 10.33 3.08 -9.03
N ASN A 155 11.19 3.53 -9.94
CA ASN A 155 11.63 4.93 -10.01
C ASN A 155 10.49 5.86 -10.46
N GLU A 156 9.62 5.42 -11.36
CA GLU A 156 8.42 6.18 -11.75
C GLU A 156 7.49 6.36 -10.54
N VAL A 157 7.32 5.30 -9.74
CA VAL A 157 6.50 5.36 -8.52
C VAL A 157 7.12 6.28 -7.48
N LYS A 158 8.43 6.16 -7.24
CA LYS A 158 9.16 7.07 -6.33
C LYS A 158 9.06 8.52 -6.78
N GLN A 159 9.19 8.79 -8.09
CA GLN A 159 8.99 10.13 -8.65
C GLN A 159 7.55 10.63 -8.41
N ALA A 160 6.55 9.77 -8.57
CA ALA A 160 5.16 10.14 -8.29
C ALA A 160 4.93 10.50 -6.82
N PHE A 161 5.50 9.72 -5.89
CA PHE A 161 5.47 10.05 -4.46
C PHE A 161 6.28 11.31 -4.12
N LYS A 162 7.40 11.55 -4.80
CA LYS A 162 8.16 12.82 -4.68
C LYS A 162 7.27 14.01 -4.98
N GLU A 163 6.48 13.97 -6.06
CA GLU A 163 5.55 15.06 -6.39
C GLU A 163 4.42 15.20 -5.35
N VAL A 164 3.91 14.09 -4.80
CA VAL A 164 2.96 14.13 -3.67
C VAL A 164 3.59 14.84 -2.47
N PHE A 165 4.81 14.45 -2.07
CA PHE A 165 5.49 15.05 -0.92
C PHE A 165 5.78 16.53 -1.13
N LYS A 166 6.26 16.93 -2.32
CA LYS A 166 6.49 18.35 -2.65
C LYS A 166 5.24 19.18 -2.49
N LYS A 167 4.13 18.71 -3.06
CA LYS A 167 2.87 19.44 -3.07
C LYS A 167 2.20 19.49 -1.69
N GLU A 168 2.37 18.44 -0.90
CA GLU A 168 1.71 18.30 0.39
C GLU A 168 2.60 18.68 1.58
N ALA A 169 3.86 19.09 1.36
CA ALA A 169 4.82 19.39 2.43
C ALA A 169 4.22 20.33 3.49
N ASP A 170 3.74 21.51 3.10
CA ASP A 170 3.15 22.46 4.04
C ASP A 170 1.95 21.87 4.79
N ASN A 171 1.09 21.12 4.09
CA ASN A 171 -0.08 20.48 4.71
C ASN A 171 0.31 19.37 5.69
N LEU A 172 1.39 18.63 5.42
CA LEU A 172 1.89 17.58 6.31
C LEU A 172 2.48 18.17 7.59
N PHE A 173 3.10 19.34 7.52
CA PHE A 173 3.72 20.01 8.67
C PHE A 173 2.75 20.79 9.56
N ARG A 174 1.52 21.05 9.11
CA ARG A 174 0.46 21.64 9.93
C ARG A 174 0.21 20.83 11.21
N PHE A 175 -0.41 21.49 12.18
CA PHE A 175 -0.79 20.85 13.42
C PHE A 175 -1.85 19.74 13.18
N PRO A 176 -1.89 18.69 14.01
CA PRO A 176 -2.90 17.64 13.90
C PRO A 176 -4.34 18.18 13.89
N GLU A 177 -4.62 19.23 14.66
CA GLU A 177 -5.92 19.91 14.74
C GLU A 177 -6.32 20.57 13.41
N GLU A 178 -5.36 20.87 12.54
CA GLU A 178 -5.56 21.43 11.21
C GLU A 178 -5.51 20.35 10.10
N GLY A 179 -5.50 19.07 10.48
CA GLY A 179 -5.42 17.94 9.57
C GLY A 179 -4.01 17.62 9.06
N GLY A 180 -2.97 18.18 9.68
CA GLY A 180 -1.58 17.83 9.41
C GLY A 180 -1.09 16.64 10.23
N LEU A 181 0.21 16.35 10.13
CA LEU A 181 0.88 15.34 10.96
C LEU A 181 1.56 15.97 12.18
N GLY A 182 1.96 17.24 12.08
CA GLY A 182 2.81 17.92 13.06
C GLY A 182 4.27 17.44 13.03
N LEU A 183 5.18 18.32 13.47
CA LEU A 183 6.63 18.10 13.41
C LEU A 183 7.07 16.82 14.13
N GLU A 184 6.48 16.49 15.28
CA GLU A 184 6.82 15.29 16.04
C GLU A 184 6.59 14.02 15.22
N LYS A 185 5.44 13.94 14.52
CA LYS A 185 5.11 12.79 13.67
C LYS A 185 5.98 12.74 12.44
N ILE A 186 6.25 13.88 11.80
CA ILE A 186 7.19 13.98 10.67
C ILE A 186 8.55 13.40 11.04
N ARG A 187 9.10 13.80 12.20
CA ARG A 187 10.39 13.29 12.67
C ARG A 187 10.40 11.78 12.92
N LYS A 188 9.30 11.24 13.45
CA LYS A 188 9.15 9.78 13.66
C LYS A 188 9.11 9.01 12.34
N LEU A 189 8.48 9.57 11.31
CA LEU A 189 8.31 8.90 10.02
C LEU A 189 9.53 9.06 9.10
N PHE A 190 10.13 10.25 9.05
CA PHE A 190 11.05 10.62 7.97
C PHE A 190 12.46 10.99 8.45
N GLY A 191 12.68 11.15 9.76
CA GLY A 191 14.00 11.40 10.34
C GLY A 191 13.99 12.48 11.41
N LYS A 192 14.75 12.26 12.49
CA LYS A 192 14.83 13.18 13.64
C LYS A 192 15.49 14.52 13.31
N ASP A 193 16.25 14.55 12.22
CA ASP A 193 17.01 15.69 11.69
C ASP A 193 16.14 16.66 10.87
N ILE A 194 14.84 16.41 10.74
CA ILE A 194 13.90 17.31 10.06
C ILE A 194 13.34 18.30 11.08
N ASP A 195 13.63 19.59 10.91
CA ASP A 195 13.13 20.67 11.76
C ASP A 195 12.02 21.48 11.08
N ASN A 196 12.02 21.52 9.74
CA ASN A 196 11.05 22.26 8.95
C ASN A 196 10.79 21.61 7.57
N ALA A 197 9.88 22.20 6.79
CA ALA A 197 9.51 21.68 5.48
C ALA A 197 10.67 21.65 4.48
N SER A 198 11.63 22.59 4.57
CA SER A 198 12.81 22.62 3.69
C SER A 198 13.69 21.38 3.90
N ASP A 199 14.01 21.03 5.14
CA ASP A 199 14.84 19.85 5.46
C ASP A 199 14.18 18.56 4.96
N PHE A 200 12.84 18.48 5.07
CA PHE A 200 12.07 17.37 4.51
C PHE A 200 12.14 17.34 2.98
N LEU A 201 11.99 18.49 2.32
CA LEU A 201 12.06 18.60 0.86
C LEU A 201 13.44 18.22 0.32
N GLU A 202 14.52 18.56 1.02
CA GLU A 202 15.88 18.13 0.66
C GLU A 202 16.00 16.60 0.62
N LYS A 203 15.44 15.89 1.61
CA LYS A 203 15.38 14.42 1.59
C LYS A 203 14.50 13.89 0.47
N VAL A 204 13.39 14.56 0.19
CA VAL A 204 12.44 14.21 -0.88
C VAL A 204 13.07 14.31 -2.27
N GLU A 205 14.06 15.17 -2.48
CA GLU A 205 14.73 15.29 -3.77
C GLU A 205 15.48 14.02 -4.20
N ASP A 206 16.10 13.32 -3.25
CA ASP A 206 16.87 12.09 -3.50
C ASP A 206 15.97 10.84 -3.50
N LEU A 207 15.73 10.25 -4.67
CA LEU A 207 14.92 9.03 -4.80
C LEU A 207 15.57 7.78 -4.17
N ASN A 208 16.85 7.84 -3.82
CA ASN A 208 17.53 6.77 -3.07
C ASN A 208 17.42 6.95 -1.56
N ASN A 209 16.83 8.07 -1.10
CA ASN A 209 16.66 8.33 0.31
C ASN A 209 15.77 7.28 0.98
N PRO A 210 16.12 6.81 2.21
CA PRO A 210 15.32 5.85 2.95
C PRO A 210 13.85 6.20 3.17
N ILE A 211 13.44 7.48 3.06
CA ILE A 211 12.01 7.85 3.15
C ILE A 211 11.14 7.12 2.11
N TYR A 212 11.71 6.64 1.01
CA TYR A 212 11.00 5.88 -0.02
C TYR A 212 11.01 4.37 0.19
N ASN A 213 11.59 3.86 1.28
CA ASN A 213 11.75 2.42 1.52
C ASN A 213 10.42 1.68 1.72
N PHE A 214 9.32 2.38 1.98
CA PHE A 214 7.98 1.80 2.01
C PHE A 214 7.51 1.33 0.63
N ILE A 215 8.11 1.79 -0.48
CA ILE A 215 7.76 1.38 -1.84
C ILE A 215 8.58 0.14 -2.22
N LYS A 216 7.88 -0.96 -2.51
CA LYS A 216 8.44 -2.27 -2.87
C LYS A 216 7.88 -2.72 -4.22
N THR A 217 8.54 -3.67 -4.87
CA THR A 217 8.04 -4.30 -6.10
C THR A 217 7.84 -5.79 -5.91
N ASN A 218 6.90 -6.37 -6.68
CA ASN A 218 6.70 -7.81 -6.81
C ASN A 218 6.73 -8.26 -8.27
#